data_AF-A0A2M9FY03-F1
#
_entry.id   AF-A0A2M9FY03-F1
#
_cell.length_a   1.000
_cell.length_b   1.000
_cell.length_c   1.000
_cell.angle_alpha   90.00
_cell.angle_beta   90.00
_cell.angle_gamma   90.00
#
_symmetry.space_group_name_H-M   'P 1'
#
loop_
_entity.id
_entity.type
_entity.pdbx_description
1 polymer ?
#
loop_
_entity_poly.entity_id
_entity_poly.type
_entity_poly.pdbx_seq_one_letter_code
_entity_poly.pdbx_strand_id
1 'polypeptide(L)'
;NKGELVHEFNIATAAMHSSHQAEMMEMMQKGVLGADRIHHDKMGEHGMHHDHANSVLLEPGESGEVVWTFDTDAELEFACNVPGHYESGMKGPIRMHH
;
A
#
# COMPACT_ATOMS: atom_id res chain seq x y z
N ASN A 1 3.80 -0.35 -11.95
CA ASN A 1 3.79 1.10 -11.79
C ASN A 1 4.40 1.76 -13.03
N LYS A 2 3.58 2.25 -13.96
CA LYS A 2 4.08 2.97 -15.17
C LYS A 2 4.15 4.50 -14.97
N GLY A 3 3.80 4.99 -13.79
CA GLY A 3 3.81 6.41 -13.44
C GLY A 3 5.16 6.86 -12.87
N GLU A 4 5.18 8.07 -12.32
CA GLU A 4 6.37 8.72 -11.75
C GLU A 4 6.43 8.68 -10.21
N LEU A 5 5.35 8.23 -9.56
CA LEU A 5 5.23 8.20 -8.10
C LEU A 5 5.20 6.77 -7.58
N VAL A 6 5.67 6.57 -6.35
CA VAL A 6 5.50 5.29 -5.65
C VAL A 6 4.02 4.96 -5.50
N HIS A 7 3.68 3.70 -5.71
CA HIS A 7 2.32 3.20 -5.55
C HIS A 7 2.32 1.92 -4.73
N GLU A 8 1.29 1.79 -3.90
CA GLU A 8 0.99 0.55 -3.22
C GLU A 8 -0.25 -0.10 -3.88
N PHE A 9 -0.27 -1.42 -3.94
CA PHE A 9 -1.49 -2.18 -4.14
C PHE A 9 -1.71 -3.06 -2.91
N ASN A 10 -2.72 -2.73 -2.12
CA ASN A 10 -3.03 -3.39 -0.85
C ASN A 10 -4.50 -3.83 -0.84
N ILE A 11 -4.78 -5.04 -0.36
CA ILE A 11 -6.15 -5.55 -0.14
C ILE A 11 -6.43 -5.62 1.35
N ALA A 12 -7.40 -4.84 1.83
CA ALA A 12 -7.82 -4.86 3.22
C ALA A 12 -9.23 -4.29 3.42
N THR A 13 -9.69 -4.21 4.68
CA THR A 13 -10.91 -3.45 5.02
C THR A 13 -10.61 -1.95 5.07
N ALA A 14 -11.63 -1.10 4.93
CA ALA A 14 -11.45 0.36 5.01
C ALA A 14 -10.85 0.84 6.35
N ALA A 15 -11.17 0.16 7.44
CA ALA A 15 -10.57 0.46 8.75
C ALA A 15 -9.06 0.17 8.76
N MET A 16 -8.64 -0.96 8.17
CA MET A 16 -7.22 -1.32 8.06
C MET A 16 -6.47 -0.34 7.15
N HIS A 17 -7.07 0.09 6.03
CA HIS A 17 -6.48 1.12 5.17
C HIS A 17 -6.28 2.45 5.90
N SER A 18 -7.24 2.86 6.74
CA SER A 18 -7.08 4.07 7.56
C SER A 18 -5.89 3.97 8.52
N SER A 19 -5.68 2.82 9.16
CA SER A 19 -4.52 2.60 10.03
C SER A 19 -3.23 2.58 9.25
N HIS A 20 -3.21 1.90 8.11
CA HIS A 20 -2.02 1.76 7.27
C HIS A 20 -1.55 3.10 6.68
N GLN A 21 -2.47 4.00 6.33
CA GLN A 21 -2.12 5.36 5.90
C GLN A 21 -1.31 6.12 6.97
N ALA A 22 -1.58 5.92 8.26
CA ALA A 22 -0.80 6.54 9.33
C ALA A 22 0.64 5.99 9.37
N GLU A 23 0.81 4.69 9.16
CA GLU A 23 2.12 4.04 9.08
C GLU A 23 2.92 4.56 7.86
N MET A 24 2.26 4.70 6.71
CA MET A 24 2.86 5.25 5.48
C MET A 24 3.25 6.73 5.64
N MET A 25 2.45 7.52 6.35
CA MET A 25 2.79 8.89 6.72
C MET A 25 4.04 8.94 7.61
N GLU A 26 4.19 8.01 8.56
CA GLU A 26 5.39 7.92 9.40
C GLU A 26 6.62 7.53 8.57
N MET A 27 6.48 6.58 7.63
CA MET A 27 7.56 6.23 6.69
C MET A 27 8.01 7.44 5.87
N MET A 28 7.08 8.29 5.41
CA MET A 28 7.40 9.52 4.69
C MET A 28 8.12 10.54 5.58
N GLN A 29 7.65 10.73 6.82
CA GLN A 29 8.28 11.65 7.79
C GLN A 29 9.70 11.22 8.18
N LYS A 30 9.94 9.92 8.30
CA LYS A 30 11.28 9.34 8.54
C LYS A 30 12.14 9.31 7.27
N GLY A 31 11.59 9.71 6.12
CA GLY A 31 12.27 9.73 4.84
C GLY A 31 12.60 8.34 4.30
N VAL A 32 11.89 7.31 4.76
CA VAL A 32 11.90 5.94 4.20
C VAL A 32 11.10 5.93 2.89
N LEU A 33 9.97 6.63 2.85
CA LEU A 33 9.12 6.75 1.67
C LEU A 33 9.31 8.13 1.03
N GLY A 34 9.86 8.16 -0.18
CA GLY A 34 9.87 9.33 -1.04
C GLY A 34 8.66 9.35 -1.97
N ALA A 35 8.50 10.45 -2.71
CA ALA A 35 7.45 10.55 -3.72
C ALA A 35 7.70 9.57 -4.88
N ASP A 36 8.97 9.39 -5.28
CA ASP A 36 9.40 8.65 -6.46
C ASP A 36 10.23 7.39 -6.13
N ARG A 37 10.58 7.16 -4.86
CA ARG A 37 11.48 6.08 -4.46
C ARG A 37 11.25 5.62 -3.01
N ILE A 38 11.79 4.46 -2.69
CA ILE A 38 11.81 3.84 -1.37
C ILE A 38 13.27 3.76 -0.91
N HIS A 39 13.56 4.41 0.21
CA HIS A 39 14.89 4.38 0.84
C HIS A 39 15.05 3.10 1.67
N HIS A 40 15.32 1.98 0.99
CA HIS A 40 15.45 0.66 1.61
C HIS A 40 16.54 0.57 2.69
N ASP A 41 17.59 1.40 2.60
CA ASP A 41 18.61 1.55 3.63
C ASP A 41 18.02 2.00 4.98
N LYS A 42 17.02 2.89 4.94
CA LYS A 42 16.35 3.42 6.14
C LYS A 42 15.22 2.54 6.68
N MET A 43 14.72 1.59 5.88
CA MET A 43 13.71 0.61 6.33
C MET A 43 14.23 -0.16 7.55
N GLY A 44 15.44 -0.72 7.45
CA GLY A 44 16.07 -1.48 8.52
C GLY A 44 16.45 -0.63 9.73
N GLU A 45 16.88 0.61 9.52
CA GLU A 45 17.24 1.56 10.59
C GLU A 45 16.04 1.93 11.47
N HIS A 46 14.85 2.00 10.88
CA HIS A 46 13.62 2.36 11.58
C HIS A 46 12.73 1.16 11.95
N GLY A 47 13.16 -0.08 11.63
CA GLY A 47 12.39 -1.30 11.88
C GLY A 47 11.07 -1.36 11.11
N MET A 48 10.96 -0.64 10.00
CA MET A 48 9.76 -0.62 9.17
C MET A 48 9.89 -1.71 8.10
N HIS A 49 9.12 -2.79 8.24
CA HIS A 49 9.01 -3.84 7.23
C HIS A 49 7.64 -3.73 6.55
N HIS A 50 7.64 -3.72 5.22
CA HIS A 50 6.44 -3.56 4.41
C HIS A 50 6.31 -4.73 3.43
N ASP A 51 6.40 -5.95 3.98
CA ASP A 51 6.38 -7.23 3.28
C ASP A 51 5.16 -8.05 3.69
N HIS A 52 3.98 -7.45 3.56
CA HIS A 52 2.73 -8.13 3.87
C HIS A 52 2.20 -8.89 2.66
N ALA A 53 1.67 -10.11 2.87
CA ALA A 53 1.14 -10.95 1.79
C ALA A 53 -0.02 -10.30 1.01
N ASN A 54 -0.70 -9.33 1.62
CA ASN A 54 -1.81 -8.59 1.03
C ASN A 54 -1.38 -7.23 0.43
N SER A 55 -0.08 -6.93 0.34
CA SER A 55 0.41 -5.66 -0.18
C SER A 55 1.67 -5.78 -1.04
N VAL A 56 1.79 -4.92 -2.04
CA VAL A 56 3.04 -4.65 -2.75
C VAL A 56 3.24 -3.14 -2.88
N LEU A 57 4.44 -2.66 -2.54
CA LEU A 57 4.87 -1.28 -2.72
C LEU A 57 5.86 -1.21 -3.87
N LEU A 58 5.58 -0.35 -4.86
CA LEU A 58 6.26 -0.34 -6.16
C LEU A 58 6.78 1.06 -6.52
N GLU A 59 8.08 1.16 -6.77
CA GLU A 59 8.71 2.33 -7.38
C GLU A 59 8.28 2.51 -8.86
N PRO A 60 8.52 3.69 -9.46
CA PRO A 60 8.35 3.90 -10.89
C PRO A 60 9.06 2.83 -11.74
N GLY A 61 8.34 2.26 -12.71
CA GLY A 61 8.84 1.22 -13.61
C GLY A 61 8.72 -0.21 -13.08
N GLU A 62 8.48 -0.41 -11.78
CA GLU A 62 8.38 -1.74 -11.19
C GLU A 62 7.02 -2.40 -11.45
N SER A 63 6.96 -3.73 -11.25
CA SER A 63 5.72 -4.51 -11.30
C SER A 63 5.75 -5.56 -10.18
N GLY A 64 4.58 -5.89 -9.64
CA GLY A 64 4.41 -6.87 -8.59
C GLY A 64 3.06 -7.55 -8.70
N GLU A 65 2.86 -8.59 -7.90
CA GLU A 65 1.63 -9.39 -7.87
C GLU A 65 1.19 -9.61 -6.43
N VAL A 66 -0.12 -9.54 -6.20
CA VAL A 66 -0.78 -9.98 -4.95
C VAL A 66 -1.70 -11.12 -5.31
N VAL A 67 -1.49 -12.28 -4.69
CA VAL A 67 -2.37 -13.45 -4.83
C VAL A 67 -3.20 -13.56 -3.57
N TRP A 68 -4.52 -13.40 -3.69
CA TRP A 68 -5.44 -13.39 -2.57
C TRP A 68 -6.44 -14.54 -2.66
N THR A 69 -6.64 -15.25 -1.55
CA THR A 69 -7.71 -16.24 -1.40
C THR A 69 -8.76 -15.65 -0.48
N PHE A 70 -10.00 -15.59 -0.95
CA PHE A 70 -11.10 -15.05 -0.16
C PHE A 70 -11.66 -16.14 0.77
N ASP A 71 -11.55 -15.91 2.07
CA ASP A 71 -11.98 -16.83 3.13
C ASP A 71 -12.91 -16.16 4.16
N THR A 72 -13.26 -14.88 3.96
CA THR A 72 -14.14 -14.11 4.84
C THR A 72 -15.19 -13.35 4.04
N ASP A 73 -16.33 -13.05 4.69
CA ASP A 73 -17.38 -12.19 4.15
C ASP A 73 -17.12 -10.69 4.42
N ALA A 74 -15.86 -10.32 4.70
CA ALA A 74 -15.50 -8.94 4.99
C ALA A 74 -15.68 -8.04 3.77
N GLU A 75 -16.11 -6.80 3.98
CA GLU A 75 -16.10 -5.78 2.93
C GLU A 75 -14.65 -5.33 2.68
N LEU A 76 -14.07 -5.87 1.62
CA LEU A 76 -12.70 -5.59 1.21
C LEU A 76 -12.66 -4.50 0.15
N GLU A 77 -11.58 -3.72 0.17
CA GLU A 77 -11.20 -2.81 -0.90
C GLU A 77 -9.75 -3.09 -1.31
N PHE A 78 -9.42 -2.75 -2.56
CA PHE A 78 -8.04 -2.52 -2.92
C PHE A 78 -7.76 -1.03 -2.75
N ALA A 79 -6.55 -0.67 -2.31
CA ALA A 79 -6.16 0.74 -2.25
C ALA A 79 -4.64 0.95 -2.30
N CYS A 80 -4.26 2.20 -2.59
CA CYS A 80 -2.91 2.72 -2.44
C CYS A 80 -2.85 3.63 -1.20
N ASN A 81 -2.08 3.24 -0.18
CA ASN A 81 -2.00 3.99 1.08
C ASN A 81 -0.79 4.93 1.14
N VAL A 82 -0.06 5.11 0.04
CA VAL A 82 0.91 6.20 -0.11
C VAL A 82 0.20 7.53 0.20
N PRO A 83 0.79 8.41 1.03
CA PRO A 83 0.17 9.65 1.49
C PRO A 83 -0.59 10.43 0.39
N GLY A 84 -1.89 10.65 0.61
CA GLY A 84 -2.76 11.41 -0.29
C GLY A 84 -3.35 10.63 -1.47
N HIS A 85 -2.83 9.43 -1.79
CA HIS A 85 -3.30 8.67 -2.95
C HIS A 85 -4.69 8.05 -2.70
N TYR A 86 -4.92 7.52 -1.50
CA TYR A 86 -6.21 6.96 -1.09
C TYR A 86 -7.32 8.02 -1.18
N GLU A 87 -7.07 9.21 -0.63
CA GLU A 87 -8.00 10.35 -0.62
C GLU A 87 -8.22 10.92 -2.03
N SER A 88 -7.19 10.85 -2.88
CA SER A 88 -7.29 11.21 -4.31
C SER A 88 -8.06 10.18 -5.15
N GLY A 89 -8.50 9.07 -4.55
CA GLY A 89 -9.38 8.09 -5.17
C GLY A 89 -8.68 6.83 -5.67
N MET A 90 -7.42 6.57 -5.31
CA MET A 90 -6.73 5.30 -5.60
C MET A 90 -7.21 4.18 -4.67
N LYS A 91 -8.51 3.87 -4.76
CA LYS A 91 -9.18 2.82 -4.01
C LYS A 91 -10.40 2.30 -4.75
N GLY A 92 -10.84 1.09 -4.44
CA GLY A 92 -12.09 0.58 -4.95
C GLY A 92 -12.56 -0.69 -4.23
N PRO A 93 -13.89 -0.91 -4.17
CA PRO A 93 -14.43 -2.09 -3.51
C PRO A 93 -14.09 -3.36 -4.29
N ILE A 94 -13.81 -4.44 -3.56
CA ILE A 94 -13.73 -5.79 -4.11
C ILE A 94 -15.09 -6.44 -3.87
N ARG A 95 -15.83 -6.70 -4.94
CA ARG A 95 -17.14 -7.34 -4.87
C ARG A 95 -17.01 -8.80 -5.27
N MET A 96 -17.37 -9.67 -4.34
CA MET A 96 -17.53 -11.09 -4.61
C MET A 96 -18.99 -11.37 -4.95
N HIS A 97 -19.19 -12.15 -6.01
CA HIS A 97 -20.49 -12.68 -6.38
C HIS A 97 -20.35 -14.20 -6.40
N HIS A 98 -21.22 -14.88 -5.66
CA HIS A 98 -21.35 -16.33 -5.64
C HIS A 98 -22.31 -16.81 -6.74
#